data_AF-A0A829WF33-F1
#
_entry.id   AF-A0A829WF33-F1
#
_cell.length_a   1.000
_cell.length_b   1.000
_cell.length_c   1.000
_cell.angle_alpha   90.00
_cell.angle_beta   90.00
_cell.angle_gamma   90.00
#
_symmetry.space_group_name_H-M   'P 1'
#
loop_
_entity.id
_entity.type
_entity.pdbx_description
1 polymer ?
#
loop_
_entity_poly.entity_id
_entity_poly.type
_entity_poly.pdbx_seq_one_letter_code
_entity_poly.pdbx_strand_id
1 'polypeptide(L)'
;MIDKIKHKKRIGCDIHKQLIELLKYAQEHETELPERILENEYKEVQQNKENYPDWYLGLVGFCASFGAKYFGGYARDSKGDNSGKWSAGAIRNLKKQIPNIKDVKFINLNFYLIYVNNF
;
A
#
# COMPACT_ATOMS: atom_id res chain seq x y z
N MET A 1 -0.20 -12.38 6.17
CA MET A 1 0.61 -11.37 5.47
C MET A 1 2.02 -11.92 5.33
N ILE A 2 2.66 -11.66 4.19
CA ILE A 2 3.87 -12.38 3.73
C ILE A 2 5.13 -12.05 4.55
N ASP A 3 5.14 -10.89 5.20
CA ASP A 3 6.17 -10.45 6.15
C ASP A 3 6.40 -11.43 7.32
N LYS A 4 5.38 -12.21 7.68
CA LYS A 4 5.45 -13.20 8.78
C LYS A 4 5.96 -14.58 8.34
N ILE A 5 6.09 -14.81 7.04
CA ILE A 5 6.49 -16.12 6.49
C ILE A 5 8.00 -16.18 6.38
N LYS A 6 8.62 -17.21 6.98
CA LYS A 6 10.06 -17.48 6.92
C LYS A 6 10.36 -18.53 5.85
N HIS A 7 10.86 -18.10 4.70
CA HIS A 7 11.25 -19.00 3.61
C HIS A 7 12.27 -18.32 2.68
N LYS A 8 13.15 -19.08 2.03
CA LYS A 8 14.20 -18.54 1.13
C LYS A 8 13.65 -17.96 -0.19
N LYS A 9 12.49 -18.46 -0.63
CA LYS A 9 11.78 -17.99 -1.82
C LYS A 9 10.39 -17.53 -1.40
N ARG A 10 10.08 -16.25 -1.55
CA ARG A 10 8.78 -15.67 -1.18
C ARG A 10 8.22 -14.87 -2.34
N ILE A 11 6.96 -15.13 -2.68
CA ILE A 11 6.26 -14.47 -3.78
C ILE A 11 4.99 -13.84 -3.20
N GLY A 12 4.89 -12.52 -3.30
CA GLY A 12 3.67 -11.78 -3.01
C GLY A 12 2.92 -11.52 -4.31
N CYS A 13 1.73 -12.09 -4.47
CA CYS A 13 0.93 -11.91 -5.67
C CYS A 13 -0.43 -11.31 -5.33
N ASP A 14 -0.86 -10.33 -6.09
CA ASP A 14 -2.19 -9.73 -5.98
C ASP A 14 -2.64 -9.20 -7.36
N ILE A 15 -3.95 -9.18 -7.59
CA ILE A 15 -4.54 -8.62 -8.81
C ILE A 15 -4.49 -7.09 -8.82
N HIS A 16 -4.36 -6.47 -7.65
CA HIS A 16 -4.39 -5.03 -7.50
C HIS A 16 -3.03 -4.40 -7.81
N LYS A 17 -2.90 -3.81 -9.00
CA LYS A 17 -1.65 -3.20 -9.49
C LYS A 17 -1.03 -2.22 -8.49
N GLN A 18 -1.83 -1.28 -7.97
CA GLN A 18 -1.33 -0.23 -7.06
C GLN A 18 -0.85 -0.78 -5.71
N LEU A 19 -1.40 -1.91 -5.23
CA LEU A 19 -0.89 -2.56 -4.02
C LEU A 19 0.50 -3.14 -4.28
N ILE A 20 0.67 -3.82 -5.41
CA ILE A 20 1.95 -4.40 -5.81
C ILE A 20 3.00 -3.32 -6.02
N GLU A 21 2.67 -2.25 -6.74
CA GLU A 21 3.61 -1.15 -6.99
C GLU A 21 3.95 -0.37 -5.71
N LEU A 22 3.01 -0.21 -4.77
CA LEU A 22 3.31 0.32 -3.43
C LEU A 22 4.35 -0.54 -2.70
N LEU A 23 4.14 -1.85 -2.66
CA LEU A 23 5.03 -2.75 -1.93
C LEU A 23 6.44 -2.79 -2.56
N LYS A 24 6.53 -2.79 -3.89
CA LYS A 24 7.82 -2.68 -4.61
C LYS A 24 8.52 -1.36 -4.31
N TYR A 25 7.82 -0.23 -4.46
CA TYR A 25 8.40 1.08 -4.17
C TYR A 25 8.89 1.17 -2.71
N ALA A 26 8.11 0.64 -1.75
CA ALA A 26 8.50 0.59 -0.35
C ALA A 26 9.73 -0.30 -0.06
N GLN A 27 9.98 -1.35 -0.87
CA GLN A 27 11.21 -2.14 -0.75
C GLN A 27 12.47 -1.31 -1.03
N GLU A 28 12.40 -0.32 -1.92
CA GLU A 28 13.55 0.45 -2.38
C GLU A 28 13.64 1.84 -1.70
N HIS A 29 12.48 2.45 -1.42
CA HIS A 29 12.34 3.86 -1.03
C HIS A 29 11.70 4.04 0.36
N GLU A 30 12.07 3.20 1.33
CA GLU A 30 11.49 3.18 2.69
C GLU A 30 11.44 4.57 3.37
N THR A 31 12.49 5.37 3.19
CA THR A 31 12.64 6.69 3.80
C THR A 31 11.89 7.80 3.05
N GLU A 32 11.42 7.54 1.83
CA GLU A 32 10.73 8.53 0.98
C GLU A 32 9.20 8.50 1.15
N LEU A 33 8.66 7.47 1.80
CA LEU A 33 7.22 7.40 2.08
C LEU A 33 6.80 8.54 3.02
N PRO A 34 5.72 9.28 2.71
CA PRO A 34 5.24 10.37 3.54
C PRO A 34 4.80 9.88 4.91
N GLU A 35 4.82 10.75 5.91
CA GLU A 35 4.46 10.38 7.29
C GLU A 35 2.95 10.31 7.53
N ARG A 36 2.15 11.01 6.70
CA ARG A 36 0.69 11.07 6.79
C ARG A 36 0.10 11.61 5.49
N ILE A 37 -1.14 11.25 5.20
CA ILE A 37 -1.97 11.82 4.13
C ILE A 37 -3.15 12.55 4.78
N LEU A 38 -3.45 13.75 4.32
CA LEU A 38 -4.59 14.55 4.76
C LEU A 38 -5.83 14.33 3.88
N GLU A 39 -7.00 14.73 4.36
CA GLU A 39 -8.25 14.50 3.63
C GLU A 39 -8.30 15.24 2.27
N ASN A 40 -7.77 16.46 2.22
CA ASN A 40 -7.74 17.24 0.98
C ASN A 40 -6.88 16.55 -0.09
N GLU A 41 -5.69 16.08 0.29
CA GLU A 41 -4.80 15.30 -0.56
C GLU A 41 -5.43 13.97 -0.97
N TYR A 42 -6.04 13.25 -0.02
CA TYR A 42 -6.78 12.02 -0.33
C TYR A 42 -7.83 12.23 -1.43
N LYS A 43 -8.65 13.29 -1.28
CA LYS A 43 -9.71 13.61 -2.25
C LYS A 43 -9.14 14.04 -3.60
N GLU A 44 -8.09 14.83 -3.59
CA GLU A 44 -7.42 15.31 -4.79
C GLU A 44 -6.83 14.11 -5.57
N VAL A 45 -6.07 13.24 -4.91
CA VAL A 45 -5.53 12.02 -5.52
C VAL A 45 -6.65 11.08 -5.97
N GLN A 46 -7.75 10.98 -5.21
CA GLN A 46 -8.90 10.16 -5.58
C GLN A 46 -9.61 10.66 -6.85
N GLN A 47 -9.65 11.97 -7.06
CA GLN A 47 -10.32 12.62 -8.19
C GLN A 47 -9.43 12.67 -9.44
N ASN A 48 -8.10 12.71 -9.27
CA ASN A 48 -7.13 12.89 -10.34
C ASN A 48 -6.15 11.71 -10.44
N LYS A 49 -6.65 10.46 -10.35
CA LYS A 49 -5.79 9.27 -10.19
C LYS A 49 -4.73 9.12 -11.27
N GLU A 50 -5.06 9.50 -12.50
CA GLU A 50 -4.20 9.47 -13.68
C GLU A 50 -2.95 10.36 -13.55
N ASN A 51 -2.95 11.34 -12.65
CA ASN A 51 -1.82 12.25 -12.42
C ASN A 51 -0.79 11.69 -11.43
N TYR A 52 -1.07 10.55 -10.80
CA TYR A 52 -0.23 9.99 -9.75
C TYR A 52 0.34 8.62 -10.14
N PRO A 53 1.58 8.32 -9.73
CA PRO A 53 2.16 7.01 -9.95
C PRO A 53 1.40 5.94 -9.15
N ASP A 54 1.38 4.71 -9.66
CA ASP A 54 0.62 3.60 -9.07
C ASP A 54 0.98 3.32 -7.60
N TRP A 55 2.24 3.47 -7.21
CA TRP A 55 2.67 3.29 -5.83
C TRP A 55 2.01 4.31 -4.90
N TYR A 56 1.86 5.56 -5.35
CA TYR A 56 1.27 6.63 -4.56
C TYR A 56 -0.24 6.47 -4.45
N LEU A 57 -0.89 6.07 -5.56
CA LEU A 57 -2.29 5.67 -5.54
C LEU A 57 -2.54 4.52 -4.56
N GLY A 58 -1.62 3.55 -4.49
CA GLY A 58 -1.66 2.46 -3.51
C GLY A 58 -1.56 3.00 -2.09
N LEU A 59 -0.56 3.84 -1.83
CA LEU A 59 -0.34 4.43 -0.51
C LEU A 59 -1.57 5.20 -0.01
N VAL A 60 -2.04 6.15 -0.81
CA VAL A 60 -3.20 6.98 -0.45
C VAL A 60 -4.46 6.13 -0.38
N GLY A 61 -4.69 5.29 -1.39
CA GLY A 61 -5.90 4.48 -1.51
C GLY A 61 -6.06 3.47 -0.37
N PHE A 62 -4.97 2.86 0.13
CA PHE A 62 -5.03 1.88 1.22
C PHE A 62 -4.75 2.49 2.60
N CYS A 63 -3.67 3.28 2.74
CA CYS A 63 -3.25 3.77 4.06
C CYS A 63 -4.13 4.91 4.58
N ALA A 64 -4.75 5.71 3.71
CA ALA A 64 -5.61 6.82 4.14
C ALA A 64 -7.11 6.51 4.12
N SER A 65 -7.52 5.32 3.66
CA SER A 65 -8.94 4.93 3.62
C SER A 65 -9.42 4.22 4.89
N PHE A 66 -10.68 4.46 5.26
CA PHE A 66 -11.34 3.78 6.37
C PHE A 66 -11.37 2.27 6.14
N GLY A 67 -10.93 1.50 7.14
CA GLY A 67 -10.82 0.04 7.05
C GLY A 67 -9.87 -0.46 5.97
N ALA A 68 -8.94 0.38 5.49
CA ALA A 68 -8.04 0.08 4.36
C ALA A 68 -8.79 -0.32 3.07
N LYS A 69 -10.07 0.05 2.93
CA LYS A 69 -10.82 -0.19 1.70
C LYS A 69 -10.32 0.78 0.63
N TYR A 70 -9.73 0.26 -0.46
CA TYR A 70 -9.15 1.07 -1.52
C TYR A 70 -10.11 2.17 -2.00
N PHE A 71 -9.73 3.43 -1.75
CA PHE A 71 -10.56 4.61 -2.02
C PHE A 71 -12.02 4.53 -1.53
N GLY A 72 -12.26 3.85 -0.40
CA GLY A 72 -13.58 3.61 0.17
C GLY A 72 -14.14 4.75 1.04
N GLY A 73 -13.38 5.85 1.20
CA GLY A 73 -13.66 6.97 2.09
C GLY A 73 -12.49 7.23 3.03
N TYR A 74 -12.15 8.49 3.26
CA TYR A 74 -11.03 8.89 4.12
C TYR A 74 -11.22 8.45 5.59
N ALA A 75 -10.17 7.91 6.21
CA ALA A 75 -10.20 7.45 7.59
C ALA A 75 -10.16 8.62 8.58
N ARG A 76 -11.20 8.71 9.42
CA ARG A 76 -11.33 9.71 10.49
C ARG A 76 -11.63 9.04 11.82
N ASP A 77 -11.20 9.63 12.93
CA ASP A 77 -11.57 9.19 14.27
C ASP A 77 -13.01 9.59 14.64
N SER A 78 -13.43 10.76 14.18
CA SER A 78 -14.77 11.30 14.37
C SER A 78 -15.16 12.27 13.26
N LYS A 79 -16.41 12.74 13.25
CA LYS A 79 -16.88 13.74 12.28
C LYS A 79 -16.09 15.04 12.47
N GLY A 80 -15.38 15.47 11.44
CA GLY A 80 -14.56 16.69 11.45
C GLY A 80 -13.09 16.47 11.82
N ASP A 81 -12.67 15.25 12.18
CA ASP A 81 -11.24 14.95 12.36
C ASP A 81 -10.50 14.97 11.01
N ASN A 82 -9.51 15.86 10.91
CA ASN A 82 -8.59 15.97 9.79
C ASN A 82 -7.12 15.89 10.24
N SER A 83 -6.85 15.19 11.35
CA SER A 83 -5.49 15.03 11.88
C SER A 83 -4.57 14.19 10.98
N GLY A 84 -5.16 13.25 10.23
CA GLY A 84 -4.40 12.24 9.48
C GLY A 84 -3.79 11.14 10.36
N LYS A 85 -4.21 11.04 11.64
CA LYS A 85 -3.69 10.06 12.61
C LYS A 85 -3.82 8.62 12.13
N TRP A 86 -4.95 8.26 11.51
CA TRP A 86 -5.16 6.92 10.96
C TRP A 86 -4.22 6.62 9.79
N SER A 87 -4.08 7.58 8.87
CA SER A 87 -3.12 7.49 7.77
C SER A 87 -1.69 7.31 8.29
N ALA A 88 -1.26 8.15 9.23
CA ALA A 88 0.07 8.05 9.83
C ALA A 88 0.32 6.70 10.50
N GLY A 89 -0.69 6.18 11.22
CA GLY A 89 -0.62 4.84 11.82
C GLY A 89 -0.46 3.74 10.78
N ALA A 90 -1.21 3.80 9.68
CA ALA A 90 -1.15 2.82 8.59
C ALA A 90 0.20 2.87 7.86
N ILE A 91 0.73 4.06 7.55
CA ILE A 91 2.03 4.20 6.89
C ILE A 91 3.17 3.73 7.81
N ARG A 92 3.11 4.05 9.11
CA ARG A 92 4.07 3.52 10.09
C ARG A 92 4.03 1.99 10.17
N ASN A 93 2.84 1.38 10.08
CA ASN A 93 2.71 -0.06 10.04
C ASN A 93 3.29 -0.67 8.77
N LEU A 94 3.10 -0.02 7.61
CA LEU A 94 3.78 -0.39 6.36
C LEU A 94 5.30 -0.31 6.54
N LYS A 95 5.84 0.80 7.05
CA LYS A 95 7.28 0.95 7.31
C LYS A 95 7.85 -0.17 8.18
N LYS A 96 7.13 -0.57 9.24
CA LYS A 96 7.53 -1.72 10.09
C LYS A 96 7.56 -3.06 9.35
N GLN A 97 6.80 -3.23 8.28
CA GLN A 97 6.79 -4.45 7.48
C GLN A 97 7.94 -4.51 6.48
N ILE A 98 8.42 -3.35 6.00
CA ILE A 98 9.42 -3.23 4.94
C ILE A 98 10.67 -4.11 5.18
N PRO A 99 11.31 -4.11 6.37
CA PRO A 99 12.48 -4.94 6.62
C PRO A 99 12.24 -6.44 6.39
N ASN A 100 11.01 -6.90 6.60
CA ASN A 100 10.64 -8.31 6.49
C ASN A 100 10.14 -8.71 5.09
N ILE A 101 10.07 -7.75 4.16
CA ILE A 101 9.63 -8.01 2.78
C ILE A 101 10.68 -7.64 1.73
N LYS A 102 11.90 -7.20 2.08
CA LYS A 102 12.94 -6.80 1.11
C LYS A 102 13.28 -7.87 0.06
N ASP A 103 13.25 -9.15 0.43
CA ASP A 103 13.53 -10.31 -0.43
C ASP A 103 12.28 -10.93 -1.08
N VAL A 104 11.09 -10.34 -0.89
CA VAL A 104 9.86 -10.84 -1.49
C VAL A 104 9.77 -10.41 -2.95
N LYS A 105 9.54 -11.35 -3.87
CA LYS A 105 9.21 -11.04 -5.27
C LYS A 105 7.73 -10.67 -5.37
N PHE A 106 7.43 -9.40 -5.63
CA PHE A 106 6.05 -8.95 -5.84
C PHE A 106 5.63 -9.00 -7.31
N ILE A 107 4.44 -9.55 -7.57
CA ILE A 107 3.90 -9.77 -8.91
C ILE A 107 2.45 -9.32 -8.96
N ASN A 108 2.10 -8.52 -9.97
CA ASN A 108 0.73 -8.19 -10.26
C ASN A 108 0.17 -9.19 -11.27
N LEU A 109 -0.62 -10.15 -10.79
CA LEU A 109 -1.17 -11.20 -11.63
C LEU A 109 -2.47 -11.73 -11.05
N ASN A 110 -3.39 -12.15 -11.93
CA ASN A 110 -4.54 -12.94 -11.51
C ASN A 110 -4.07 -14.26 -10.90
N PHE A 111 -4.56 -14.63 -9.72
CA PHE A 111 -4.15 -15.85 -9.03
C PHE A 111 -4.40 -17.12 -9.86
N TYR A 112 -5.41 -17.13 -10.75
CA TYR A 112 -5.65 -18.25 -11.67
C TYR A 112 -4.55 -18.47 -12.70
N LEU A 113 -3.68 -17.48 -12.92
CA LEU A 113 -2.56 -17.54 -13.88
C LEU A 113 -1.23 -17.89 -13.20
N ILE A 114 -1.23 -18.15 -11.89
CA ILE A 114 -0.03 -18.56 -11.15
C ILE A 114 0.21 -20.05 -11.43
N TYR A 115 1.13 -20.35 -12.35
CA TYR A 115 1.65 -21.71 -12.53
C TYR A 115 2.92 -21.90 -11.69
N VAL A 116 2.96 -22.97 -10.90
CA VAL A 116 4.07 -23.29 -9.97
C VAL A 116 5.43 -23.41 -10.68
N ASN A 117 5.43 -23.74 -11.97
CA ASN A 117 6.65 -23.92 -12.76
C ASN A 117 7.34 -22.61 -13.21
N ASN A 118 6.78 -21.43 -12.90
CA ASN A 118 7.32 -20.13 -13.32
C ASN A 118 8.32 -19.50 -12.32
N PHE A 119 8.76 -20.22 -11.26
CA PHE A 119 9.52 -19.67 -10.12
C PHE A 119 10.55 -20.61 -9.47
#